data_AF-A0A376LG02-F1
#
_entry.id   AF-A0A376LG02-F1
#
_cell.length_a   1.000
_cell.length_b   1.000
_cell.length_c   1.000
_cell.angle_alpha   90.00
_cell.angle_beta   90.00
_cell.angle_gamma   90.00
#
_symmetry.space_group_name_H-M   'P 1'
#
loop_
_entity.id
_entity.type
_entity.pdbx_description
1 polymer ?
#
loop_
_entity_poly.entity_id
_entity_poly.type
_entity_poly.pdbx_seq_one_letter_code
_entity_poly.pdbx_strand_id
1 'polypeptide(L)'
;MAIFDHWIRRDVGKIFVMNIEWAFANFVGAPGAVCHHQPTCGRSVIVEHNGDVYACDHYVYPQYRLGNMHQQTIAEMVDSPQQQAFGEDKFKQLPAQCRSCNVLKACWGGCPKHRFMLDASGKPGLNYLCAGYQRYFRHLPPYLKAMVDLLAHGRPASDIMQAHLLVVKK
;
A
#
# COMPACT_ATOMS: atom_id res chain seq x y z
N MET A 1 -12.86 2.30 -12.22
CA MET A 1 -12.71 3.68 -11.74
C MET A 1 -14.03 4.26 -11.22
N ALA A 2 -15.19 3.74 -11.63
CA ALA A 2 -16.51 4.23 -11.22
C ALA A 2 -16.67 4.60 -9.74
N ILE A 3 -16.19 3.78 -8.80
CA ILE A 3 -16.26 4.09 -7.35
C ILE A 3 -15.50 5.38 -7.02
N PHE A 4 -14.25 5.51 -7.48
CA PHE A 4 -13.45 6.72 -7.27
C PHE A 4 -14.08 7.94 -7.97
N ASP A 5 -14.56 7.76 -9.21
CA ASP A 5 -15.18 8.83 -10.00
C ASP A 5 -16.49 9.34 -9.37
N HIS A 6 -17.23 8.47 -8.68
CA HIS A 6 -18.40 8.85 -7.91
C HIS A 6 -17.99 9.62 -6.64
N TRP A 7 -17.08 9.03 -5.87
CA TRP A 7 -16.60 9.56 -4.61
C TRP A 7 -16.02 10.97 -4.77
N ILE A 8 -15.13 11.18 -5.75
CA ILE A 8 -14.44 12.47 -5.96
C ILE A 8 -15.38 13.62 -6.29
N ARG A 9 -16.60 13.31 -6.79
CA ARG A 9 -17.61 14.29 -7.18
C ARG A 9 -18.63 14.61 -6.08
N ARG A 10 -18.75 13.75 -5.05
CA ARG A 10 -19.91 13.80 -4.14
C ARG A 10 -19.56 13.66 -2.65
N ASP A 11 -18.48 12.96 -2.34
CA ASP A 11 -18.28 12.39 -1.01
C ASP A 11 -16.95 12.80 -0.34
N VAL A 12 -16.14 13.63 -1.00
CA VAL A 12 -14.86 14.11 -0.43
C VAL A 12 -15.13 14.87 0.87
N GLY A 13 -14.54 14.40 1.97
CA GLY A 13 -14.73 14.95 3.31
C GLY A 13 -16.01 14.47 4.03
N LYS A 14 -16.79 13.57 3.41
CA LYS A 14 -18.02 12.99 4.00
C LYS A 14 -17.90 11.48 4.20
N ILE A 15 -17.41 10.77 3.19
CA ILE A 15 -17.20 9.32 3.23
C ILE A 15 -15.72 9.03 3.02
N PHE A 16 -15.15 8.20 3.88
CA PHE A 16 -13.73 7.85 3.85
C PHE A 16 -13.58 6.42 3.35
N VAL A 17 -13.20 6.27 2.08
CA VAL A 17 -12.97 4.95 1.48
C VAL A 17 -11.52 4.59 1.69
N MET A 18 -11.27 3.62 2.57
CA MET A 18 -9.94 3.18 3.01
C MET A 18 -8.87 3.13 1.90
N ASN A 19 -9.15 2.49 0.75
CA ASN A 19 -8.20 2.39 -0.37
C ASN A 19 -7.93 3.72 -1.10
N ILE A 20 -8.86 4.67 -1.05
CA ILE A 20 -8.67 6.03 -1.59
C ILE A 20 -7.82 6.83 -0.60
N GLU A 21 -8.14 6.76 0.69
CA GLU A 21 -7.38 7.43 1.75
C GLU A 21 -5.92 6.96 1.77
N TRP A 22 -5.68 5.65 1.66
CA TRP A 22 -4.31 5.11 1.60
C TRP A 22 -3.56 5.55 0.35
N ALA A 23 -4.24 5.66 -0.79
CA ALA A 23 -3.63 6.15 -2.02
C ALA A 23 -3.25 7.64 -1.89
N PHE A 24 -4.12 8.46 -1.29
CA PHE A 24 -3.83 9.86 -1.02
C PHE A 24 -2.70 10.04 -0.01
N ALA A 25 -2.74 9.31 1.10
CA ALA A 25 -1.71 9.28 2.14
C ALA A 25 -0.33 8.93 1.54
N ASN A 26 -0.26 7.90 0.70
CA ASN A 26 0.99 7.55 0.01
C ASN A 26 1.41 8.62 -1.02
N PHE A 27 0.46 9.22 -1.74
CA PHE A 27 0.73 10.28 -2.71
C PHE A 27 1.37 11.53 -2.06
N VAL A 28 0.98 11.86 -0.82
CA VAL A 28 1.55 12.98 -0.06
C VAL A 28 2.78 12.61 0.78
N GLY A 29 3.30 11.39 0.64
CA GLY A 29 4.47 10.93 1.39
C GLY A 29 4.21 10.60 2.86
N ALA A 30 2.94 10.40 3.25
CA ALA A 30 2.52 10.03 4.60
C ALA A 30 1.72 8.70 4.61
N PRO A 31 2.27 7.58 4.10
CA PRO A 31 1.53 6.33 3.87
C PRO A 31 1.01 5.62 5.14
N GLY A 32 1.26 6.15 6.33
CA GLY A 32 0.76 5.62 7.60
C GLY A 32 1.30 4.23 7.95
N ALA A 33 0.46 3.39 8.53
CA ALA A 33 0.82 2.03 8.97
C ALA A 33 0.58 0.94 7.89
N VAL A 34 0.07 1.30 6.72
CA VAL A 34 -0.41 0.32 5.74
C VAL A 34 0.73 -0.18 4.87
N CYS A 35 1.19 -1.40 5.16
CA CYS A 35 2.36 -1.98 4.50
C CYS A 35 2.15 -2.30 3.00
N HIS A 36 0.89 -2.39 2.52
CA HIS A 36 0.57 -2.74 1.14
C HIS A 36 1.22 -1.77 0.14
N HIS A 37 1.18 -0.47 0.45
CA HIS A 37 1.70 0.62 -0.39
C HIS A 37 3.02 1.20 0.11
N GLN A 38 3.83 0.40 0.82
CA GLN A 38 5.17 0.77 1.28
C GLN A 38 6.25 -0.13 0.68
N PRO A 39 7.53 0.28 0.60
CA PRO A 39 8.57 -0.58 0.05
C PRO A 39 8.80 -1.84 0.90
N THR A 40 8.64 -1.74 2.23
CA THR A 40 8.83 -2.84 3.19
C THR A 40 7.54 -3.18 3.94
N CYS A 41 7.54 -4.33 4.62
CA CYS A 41 6.49 -4.74 5.57
C CYS A 41 7.11 -5.28 6.86
N GLY A 42 6.36 -6.05 7.66
CA GLY A 42 6.91 -6.77 8.83
C GLY A 42 6.85 -6.01 10.16
N ARG A 43 6.19 -4.86 10.26
CA ARG A 43 5.98 -4.19 11.56
C ARG A 43 4.62 -4.47 12.19
N SER A 44 3.68 -5.02 11.42
CA SER A 44 2.36 -5.44 11.89
C SER A 44 2.38 -6.95 12.19
N VAL A 45 3.07 -7.32 13.27
CA VAL A 45 3.09 -8.71 13.75
C VAL A 45 1.73 -9.11 14.33
N ILE A 46 1.47 -10.40 14.37
CA ILE A 46 0.25 -10.97 14.95
C ILE A 46 0.62 -11.84 16.15
N VAL A 47 -0.23 -11.80 17.18
CA VAL A 47 -0.08 -12.58 18.40
C VAL A 47 -1.25 -13.56 18.48
N GLU A 48 -0.93 -14.85 18.56
CA GLU A 48 -1.91 -15.90 18.77
C GLU A 48 -2.29 -16.05 20.24
N HIS A 49 -3.39 -16.74 20.51
CA HIS A 49 -3.95 -16.87 21.87
C HIS A 49 -3.00 -17.52 22.89
N ASN A 50 -2.01 -18.30 22.42
CA ASN A 50 -0.98 -18.94 23.25
C ASN A 50 0.25 -18.05 23.49
N GLY A 51 0.21 -16.80 23.03
CA GLY A 51 1.29 -15.84 23.09
C GLY A 51 2.31 -15.95 21.95
N ASP A 52 2.18 -16.90 21.02
CA ASP A 52 3.10 -17.01 19.90
C ASP A 52 2.97 -15.80 18.97
N VAL A 53 4.10 -15.26 18.54
CA VAL A 53 4.15 -14.08 17.68
C VAL A 53 4.64 -14.49 16.30
N TYR A 54 3.95 -14.04 15.26
CA TYR A 54 4.26 -14.31 13.85
C TYR A 54 4.47 -13.02 13.07
N ALA A 55 5.20 -13.14 11.96
CA ALA A 55 5.63 -12.02 11.13
C ALA A 55 4.50 -11.08 10.65
N CYS A 56 3.30 -11.61 10.38
CA CYS A 56 2.13 -10.92 9.85
C CYS A 56 0.92 -11.88 9.86
N ASP A 57 -0.30 -11.35 9.91
CA ASP A 57 -1.57 -12.08 9.83
C ASP A 57 -1.70 -12.97 8.56
N HIS A 58 -1.02 -12.64 7.46
CA HIS A 58 -1.00 -13.47 6.26
C HIS A 58 0.04 -14.63 6.30
N TYR A 59 0.87 -14.66 7.33
CA TYR A 59 2.06 -15.51 7.47
C TYR A 59 2.09 -16.23 8.82
N VAL A 60 0.94 -16.72 9.28
CA VAL A 60 0.82 -17.52 10.52
C VAL A 60 1.17 -18.98 10.25
N TYR A 61 2.45 -19.25 9.96
CA TYR A 61 3.00 -20.58 9.77
C TYR A 61 4.28 -20.75 10.58
N PRO A 62 4.67 -21.98 10.98
CA PRO A 62 5.83 -22.22 11.86
C PRO A 62 7.12 -21.52 11.41
N GLN A 63 7.41 -21.49 10.11
CA GLN A 63 8.61 -20.85 9.54
C GLN A 63 8.63 -19.32 9.66
N TYR A 64 7.51 -18.68 10.00
CA TYR A 64 7.39 -17.23 10.22
C TYR A 64 7.10 -16.87 11.69
N ARG A 65 7.21 -17.85 12.60
CA ARG A 65 7.14 -17.60 14.04
C ARG A 65 8.39 -16.85 14.49
N LEU A 66 8.19 -15.75 15.21
CA LEU A 66 9.26 -14.91 15.76
C LEU A 66 9.62 -15.29 17.20
N GLY A 67 8.65 -15.75 17.97
CA GLY A 67 8.86 -16.09 19.38
C GLY A 67 7.55 -16.27 20.13
N ASN A 68 7.58 -15.98 21.44
CA ASN A 68 6.40 -15.96 22.30
C ASN A 68 6.47 -14.74 23.24
N MET A 69 5.38 -13.98 23.35
CA MET A 69 5.34 -12.72 24.10
C MET A 69 5.50 -12.88 25.61
N HIS A 70 5.34 -14.09 26.15
CA HIS A 70 5.60 -14.38 27.56
C HIS A 70 7.09 -14.53 27.87
N GLN A 71 7.94 -14.66 26.85
CA GLN A 71 9.37 -14.92 26.97
C GLN A 71 10.24 -13.75 26.47
N GLN A 72 9.75 -12.98 25.50
CA GLN A 72 10.46 -11.89 24.84
C GLN A 72 9.52 -10.72 24.60
N THR A 73 10.06 -9.51 24.53
CA THR A 73 9.27 -8.32 24.19
C THR A 73 8.92 -8.31 22.70
N ILE A 74 7.79 -7.68 22.34
CA ILE A 74 7.40 -7.51 20.94
C ILE A 74 8.44 -6.68 20.16
N ALA A 75 9.06 -5.69 20.81
CA ALA A 75 10.10 -4.88 20.19
C ALA A 75 11.31 -5.73 19.75
N GLU A 76 11.81 -6.61 20.62
CA GLU A 76 12.90 -7.53 20.28
C GLU A 76 12.54 -8.45 19.10
N MET A 77 11.30 -8.95 19.06
CA MET A 77 10.84 -9.80 17.96
C MET A 77 10.68 -9.02 16.65
N VAL A 78 10.12 -7.80 16.69
CA VAL A 78 9.91 -6.94 15.51
C VAL A 78 11.22 -6.45 14.92
N ASP A 79 12.20 -6.12 15.77
CA ASP A 79 13.49 -5.60 15.33
C ASP A 79 14.53 -6.72 15.13
N SER A 80 14.12 -8.00 15.24
CA SER A 80 14.98 -9.16 14.98
C SER A 80 15.48 -9.22 13.52
N PRO A 81 16.69 -9.76 13.26
CA PRO A 81 17.22 -9.90 11.90
C PRO A 81 16.31 -10.68 10.96
N GLN A 82 15.64 -11.73 11.46
CA GLN A 82 14.68 -12.52 10.68
C GLN A 82 13.48 -11.67 10.23
N GLN A 83 12.93 -10.84 11.11
CA GLN A 83 11.78 -10.01 10.79
C GLN A 83 12.14 -8.83 9.87
N GLN A 84 13.33 -8.25 10.05
CA GLN A 84 13.86 -7.25 9.11
C GLN A 84 14.02 -7.85 7.70
N ALA A 85 14.61 -9.04 7.59
CA ALA A 85 14.75 -9.74 6.32
C ALA A 85 13.39 -10.02 5.65
N PHE A 86 12.41 -10.52 6.42
CA PHE A 86 11.04 -10.72 5.94
C PHE A 86 10.42 -9.41 5.40
N GLY A 87 10.62 -8.30 6.10
CA GLY A 87 10.11 -6.98 5.69
C GLY A 87 10.76 -6.44 4.42
N GLU A 88 12.08 -6.59 4.28
CA GLU A 88 12.87 -6.13 3.14
C GLU A 88 12.63 -6.95 1.87
N ASP A 89 12.31 -8.24 2.03
CA ASP A 89 11.99 -9.14 0.92
C ASP A 89 10.84 -8.63 0.05
N LYS A 90 9.90 -7.85 0.64
CA LYS A 90 8.84 -7.17 -0.11
C LYS A 90 9.38 -6.35 -1.28
N PHE A 91 10.50 -5.66 -1.10
CA PHE A 91 11.15 -4.88 -2.17
C PHE A 91 12.19 -5.71 -2.92
N LYS A 92 13.02 -6.49 -2.22
CA LYS A 92 14.11 -7.26 -2.83
C LYS A 92 13.60 -8.31 -3.83
N GLN A 93 12.44 -8.89 -3.59
CA GLN A 93 11.85 -9.92 -4.45
C GLN A 93 10.92 -9.34 -5.54
N LEU A 94 10.89 -8.02 -5.76
CA LEU A 94 10.12 -7.45 -6.86
C LEU A 94 10.63 -7.93 -8.23
N PRO A 95 9.76 -8.37 -9.13
CA PRO A 95 10.14 -8.75 -10.49
C PRO A 95 10.61 -7.53 -11.29
N ALA A 96 11.38 -7.76 -12.35
CA ALA A 96 11.92 -6.70 -13.21
C ALA A 96 10.82 -5.78 -13.76
N GLN A 97 9.67 -6.35 -14.12
CA GLN A 97 8.50 -5.59 -14.57
C GLN A 97 7.99 -4.58 -13.53
N CYS A 98 8.03 -4.93 -12.24
CA CYS A 98 7.65 -4.00 -11.18
C CYS A 98 8.70 -2.89 -11.03
N ARG A 99 9.98 -3.23 -11.13
CA ARG A 99 11.11 -2.28 -10.95
C ARG A 99 11.13 -1.19 -12.00
N SER A 100 10.68 -1.47 -13.22
CA SER A 100 10.54 -0.48 -14.30
C SER A 100 9.14 0.15 -14.40
N CYS A 101 8.22 -0.18 -13.50
CA CYS A 101 6.83 0.28 -13.59
C CYS A 101 6.66 1.74 -13.13
N ASN A 102 6.02 2.57 -13.95
CA ASN A 102 5.77 4.00 -13.66
C ASN A 102 4.91 4.25 -12.39
N VAL A 103 4.17 3.25 -11.92
CA VAL A 103 3.36 3.35 -10.68
C VAL A 103 3.97 2.59 -9.50
N LEU A 104 5.23 2.16 -9.59
CA LEU A 104 5.87 1.38 -8.52
C LEU A 104 5.80 2.08 -7.17
N LYS A 105 6.09 3.38 -7.11
CA LYS A 105 6.05 4.13 -5.83
C LYS A 105 4.64 4.23 -5.23
N ALA A 106 3.61 4.04 -6.05
CA ALA A 106 2.22 4.07 -5.59
C ALA A 106 1.77 2.71 -5.02
N CYS A 107 2.20 1.60 -5.63
CA CYS A 107 1.73 0.26 -5.24
C CYS A 107 2.76 -0.60 -4.50
N TRP A 108 4.06 -0.39 -4.72
CA TRP A 108 5.18 -1.21 -4.26
C TRP A 108 5.00 -2.72 -4.44
N GLY A 109 4.35 -3.11 -5.54
CA GLY A 109 4.02 -4.51 -5.85
C GLY A 109 2.96 -5.14 -4.93
N GLY A 110 2.27 -4.35 -4.10
CA GLY A 110 1.27 -4.83 -3.14
C GLY A 110 1.84 -5.80 -2.09
N CYS A 111 0.95 -6.48 -1.37
CA CYS A 111 1.33 -7.52 -0.40
C CYS A 111 2.02 -8.71 -1.09
N PRO A 112 3.17 -9.21 -0.59
CA PRO A 112 3.82 -10.41 -1.12
C PRO A 112 2.93 -11.65 -1.15
N LYS A 113 1.99 -11.81 -0.19
CA LYS A 113 1.04 -12.93 -0.17
C LYS A 113 0.19 -13.05 -1.44
N HIS A 114 -0.05 -11.92 -2.12
CA HIS A 114 -0.86 -11.87 -3.34
C HIS A 114 -0.02 -11.89 -4.62
N ARG A 115 1.28 -12.20 -4.56
CA ARG A 115 2.22 -12.18 -5.70
C ARG A 115 2.38 -13.52 -6.41
N PHE A 116 1.27 -14.13 -6.79
CA PHE A 116 1.24 -15.46 -7.41
C PHE A 116 1.02 -15.44 -8.93
N MET A 117 0.99 -14.26 -9.57
CA MET A 117 0.91 -14.15 -11.03
C MET A 117 2.29 -14.13 -11.67
N LEU A 118 2.32 -14.55 -12.94
CA LEU A 118 3.50 -14.42 -13.81
C LEU A 118 3.61 -13.01 -14.37
N ASP A 119 4.83 -12.54 -14.57
CA ASP A 119 5.16 -11.33 -15.30
C ASP A 119 5.13 -11.54 -16.83
N ALA A 120 5.31 -10.47 -17.60
CA ALA A 120 5.30 -10.53 -19.06
C ALA A 120 6.40 -11.42 -19.65
N SER A 121 7.44 -11.76 -18.88
CA SER A 121 8.49 -12.70 -19.26
C SER A 121 8.25 -14.13 -18.76
N GLY A 122 7.10 -14.38 -18.13
CA GLY A 122 6.74 -15.69 -17.57
C GLY A 122 7.32 -15.97 -16.18
N LYS A 123 7.97 -14.99 -15.52
CA LYS A 123 8.55 -15.18 -14.17
C LYS A 123 7.52 -14.88 -13.08
N PRO A 124 7.48 -15.64 -11.97
CA PRO A 124 6.52 -15.40 -10.90
C PRO A 124 6.82 -14.09 -10.15
N GLY A 125 5.84 -13.60 -9.38
CA GLY A 125 6.03 -12.50 -8.43
C GLY A 125 5.20 -11.25 -8.71
N LEU A 126 4.32 -11.27 -9.72
CA LEU A 126 3.35 -10.21 -9.90
C LEU A 126 2.17 -10.36 -8.95
N ASN A 127 1.73 -9.22 -8.40
CA ASN A 127 0.49 -9.15 -7.66
C ASN A 127 -0.70 -9.51 -8.56
N TYR A 128 -1.64 -10.31 -8.05
CA TYR A 128 -2.87 -10.66 -8.76
C TYR A 128 -3.64 -9.45 -9.31
N LEU A 129 -3.66 -8.35 -8.57
CA LEU A 129 -4.34 -7.11 -8.95
C LEU A 129 -3.45 -6.14 -9.74
N CYS A 130 -2.31 -6.58 -10.29
CA CYS A 130 -1.35 -5.69 -10.96
C CYS A 130 -2.01 -4.80 -12.04
N ALA A 131 -2.83 -5.38 -12.93
CA ALA A 131 -3.52 -4.63 -13.96
C ALA A 131 -4.51 -3.59 -13.38
N GLY A 132 -5.21 -3.95 -12.31
CA GLY A 132 -6.11 -3.07 -11.58
C GLY A 132 -5.36 -1.90 -10.93
N TYR A 133 -4.24 -2.18 -10.25
CA TYR A 133 -3.38 -1.15 -9.66
C TYR A 133 -2.80 -0.22 -10.71
N GLN A 134 -2.33 -0.74 -11.85
CA GLN A 134 -1.86 0.12 -12.94
C GLN A 134 -2.94 1.09 -13.41
N ARG A 135 -4.17 0.61 -13.62
CA ARG A 135 -5.29 1.47 -14.02
C ARG A 135 -5.64 2.50 -12.94
N TYR A 136 -5.70 2.07 -11.68
CA TYR A 136 -6.05 2.92 -10.54
C TYR A 136 -5.01 4.03 -10.32
N PHE A 137 -3.74 3.66 -10.13
CA PHE A 137 -2.69 4.63 -9.79
C PHE A 137 -2.26 5.53 -10.96
N ARG A 138 -2.62 5.21 -12.20
CA ARG A 138 -2.51 6.16 -13.33
C ARG A 138 -3.67 7.15 -13.40
N HIS A 139 -4.84 6.81 -12.85
CA HIS A 139 -6.06 7.63 -12.91
C HIS A 139 -6.12 8.71 -11.83
N LEU A 140 -5.67 8.37 -10.63
CA LEU A 140 -5.75 9.22 -9.44
C LEU A 140 -4.93 10.54 -9.47
N PRO A 141 -3.68 10.58 -9.99
CA PRO A 141 -2.76 11.69 -9.72
C PRO A 141 -3.28 13.11 -9.98
N PRO A 142 -4.01 13.40 -11.07
CA PRO A 142 -4.53 14.76 -11.29
C PRO A 142 -5.48 15.23 -10.17
N TYR A 143 -6.32 14.33 -9.67
CA TYR A 143 -7.27 14.63 -8.60
C TYR A 143 -6.57 14.76 -7.25
N LEU A 144 -5.65 13.84 -6.93
CA LEU A 144 -4.90 13.91 -5.68
C LEU A 144 -4.05 15.18 -5.63
N LYS A 145 -3.44 15.58 -6.76
CA LYS A 145 -2.69 16.83 -6.85
C LYS A 145 -3.59 18.04 -6.59
N ALA A 146 -4.77 18.10 -7.19
CA ALA A 146 -5.72 19.18 -6.92
C ALA A 146 -6.17 19.23 -5.45
N MET A 147 -6.40 18.09 -4.79
CA MET A 147 -6.69 18.04 -3.35
C MET A 147 -5.50 18.57 -2.52
N VAL A 148 -4.26 18.19 -2.86
CA VAL A 148 -3.06 18.73 -2.20
C VAL A 148 -2.98 20.24 -2.37
N ASP A 149 -3.24 20.74 -3.57
CA ASP A 149 -3.17 22.18 -3.85
C ASP A 149 -4.22 22.95 -3.06
N LEU A 150 -5.44 22.43 -2.95
CA LEU A 150 -6.48 23.03 -2.09
C LEU A 150 -6.02 23.12 -0.63
N LEU A 151 -5.54 22.00 -0.06
CA LEU A 151 -5.07 21.95 1.31
C LEU A 151 -3.90 22.91 1.56
N ALA A 152 -2.96 22.98 0.62
CA ALA A 152 -1.80 23.89 0.71
C ALA A 152 -2.21 25.39 0.74
N HIS A 153 -3.39 25.73 0.21
CA HIS A 153 -3.94 27.09 0.24
C HIS A 153 -4.98 27.29 1.37
N GLY A 154 -5.01 26.40 2.36
CA GLY A 154 -5.95 26.50 3.49
C GLY A 154 -7.41 26.24 3.11
N ARG A 155 -7.66 25.63 1.94
CA ARG A 155 -8.99 25.24 1.48
C ARG A 155 -9.25 23.79 1.85
N PRO A 156 -10.50 23.41 2.20
CA PRO A 156 -10.82 22.01 2.42
C PRO A 156 -10.71 21.22 1.12
N ALA A 157 -10.20 19.98 1.20
CA ALA A 157 -10.07 19.11 0.03
C ALA A 157 -11.41 18.85 -0.68
N SER A 158 -12.53 18.95 0.04
CA SER A 158 -13.91 18.83 -0.49
C SER A 158 -14.23 19.81 -1.61
N ASP A 159 -13.52 20.93 -1.71
CA ASP A 159 -13.73 21.94 -2.75
C ASP A 159 -13.42 21.40 -4.15
N ILE A 160 -12.71 20.29 -4.26
CA ILE A 160 -12.49 19.59 -5.54
C ILE A 160 -13.82 19.18 -6.21
N MET A 161 -14.88 18.94 -5.43
CA MET A 161 -16.20 18.60 -5.97
C MET A 161 -16.83 19.74 -6.79
N GLN A 162 -16.35 20.98 -6.62
CA GLN A 162 -16.78 22.16 -7.38
C GLN A 162 -15.77 22.55 -8.48
N ALA A 163 -14.60 21.91 -8.51
CA ALA A 163 -13.53 22.23 -9.43
C ALA A 163 -13.73 21.58 -10.82
N HIS A 164 -13.38 22.30 -11.87
CA HIS A 164 -13.30 21.77 -13.23
C HIS A 164 -11.83 21.46 -13.56
N LEU A 165 -11.45 20.19 -13.51
CA LEU A 165 -10.08 19.76 -13.81
C LEU A 165 -9.87 19.60 -15.31
N LEU A 166 -8.98 20.41 -15.88
CA LEU A 166 -8.47 20.23 -17.24
C LEU A 166 -7.29 19.25 -17.20
N VAL A 167 -7.57 17.97 -17.42
CA VAL A 167 -6.53 16.93 -17.50
C VAL A 167 -5.94 16.93 -18.91
N VAL A 168 -4.82 17.62 -19.11
CA VAL A 168 -4.07 17.57 -20.36
C VAL A 168 -3.39 16.21 -20.47
N LYS A 169 -3.80 15.39 -21.43
CA LYS A 169 -3.07 14.16 -21.77
C LYS A 169 -1.76 14.57 -22.44
N LYS A 170 -0.64 14.29 -21.78
CA LYS A 170 0.68 14.24 -22.44
C LYS A 170 0.81 12.99 -23.27
#